data_AF-A0A4P7NA32-F1
#
_entry.id   AF-A0A4P7NA32-F1
#
_cell.length_a   1.000
_cell.length_b   1.000
_cell.length_c   1.000
_cell.angle_alpha   90.00
_cell.angle_beta   90.00
_cell.angle_gamma   90.00
#
_symmetry.space_group_name_H-M   'P 1'
#
loop_
_entity.id
_entity.type
_entity.pdbx_description
1 polymer ?
#
loop_
_entity_poly.entity_id
_entity_poly.type
_entity_poly.pdbx_seq_one_letter_code
_entity_poly.pdbx_strand_id
1 'polypeptide(L)'
;MKFSAIYLAALTLVSGAAAADAKNCKFNVLNGSGINVANGCCDVTKKQVTVSPFTVSCTESCGLAIVSGGDPTFSLQNAGRC
;
A
#
# COMPACT_ATOMS: atom_id res chain seq x y z
N MET A 1 26.80 -13.36 -36.79
CA MET A 1 26.35 -12.22 -35.96
C MET A 1 25.66 -12.80 -34.74
N LYS A 2 26.36 -12.81 -33.59
CA LYS A 2 25.89 -13.46 -32.36
C LYS A 2 25.50 -12.32 -31.42
N PHE A 3 24.21 -11.99 -31.39
CA PHE A 3 23.69 -10.99 -30.48
C PHE A 3 23.64 -11.62 -29.09
N SER A 4 24.66 -11.33 -28.28
CA SER A 4 24.60 -11.58 -26.85
C SER A 4 23.50 -10.71 -26.26
N ALA A 5 22.39 -11.36 -25.92
CA ALA A 5 21.40 -10.78 -25.04
C ALA A 5 21.94 -10.74 -23.60
N ILE A 6 21.23 -9.96 -22.77
CA ILE A 6 21.33 -9.88 -21.30
C ILE A 6 22.49 -8.95 -20.87
N TYR A 7 22.27 -7.80 -20.24
CA TYR A 7 21.52 -7.59 -19.00
C TYR A 7 20.83 -6.23 -18.99
N LEU A 8 19.50 -6.24 -19.19
CA LEU A 8 18.66 -5.19 -18.59
C LEU A 8 18.47 -5.62 -17.13
N ALA A 9 19.37 -5.17 -16.24
CA ALA A 9 19.05 -5.11 -14.82
C ALA A 9 17.99 -4.02 -14.65
N ALA A 10 16.74 -4.36 -14.98
CA ALA A 10 15.60 -3.59 -14.53
C ALA A 10 15.63 -3.69 -13.01
N LEU A 11 16.08 -2.60 -12.38
CA LEU A 11 15.91 -2.28 -10.98
C LEU A 11 14.46 -2.64 -10.64
N THR A 12 14.25 -3.81 -10.04
CA THR A 12 12.92 -4.25 -9.63
C THR A 12 12.49 -3.31 -8.53
N LEU A 13 11.62 -2.37 -8.91
CA LEU A 13 11.03 -1.41 -8.01
C LEU A 13 10.57 -2.16 -6.77
N VAL A 14 11.00 -1.65 -5.60
CA VAL A 14 10.41 -1.98 -4.32
C VAL A 14 8.97 -1.51 -4.35
N SER A 15 8.12 -2.38 -4.87
CA SER A 15 6.70 -2.38 -4.62
C SER A 15 6.38 -3.86 -4.56
N GLY A 16 6.30 -4.37 -3.34
CA GLY A 16 5.64 -5.64 -3.09
C GLY A 16 4.20 -5.50 -3.56
N ALA A 17 3.98 -5.71 -4.86
CA ALA A 17 2.70 -6.11 -5.38
C ALA A 17 2.49 -7.53 -4.86
N ALA A 18 2.09 -7.62 -3.59
CA ALA A 18 1.41 -8.80 -3.11
C ALA A 18 0.30 -9.07 -4.11
N ALA A 19 0.22 -10.31 -4.61
CA ALA A 19 -0.85 -10.73 -5.50
C ALA A 19 -2.17 -10.23 -4.93
N ALA A 20 -3.00 -9.63 -5.79
CA ALA A 20 -4.23 -9.01 -5.35
C ALA A 20 -5.14 -10.10 -4.75
N ASP A 21 -5.26 -10.19 -3.43
CA ASP A 21 -5.83 -11.36 -2.77
C ASP A 21 -7.36 -11.30 -2.65
N ALA A 22 -8.09 -10.29 -3.11
CA ALA A 22 -9.54 -10.11 -2.86
C ALA A 22 -9.95 -10.02 -1.37
N LYS A 23 -9.16 -10.56 -0.44
CA LYS A 23 -9.26 -10.38 1.00
C LYS A 23 -8.49 -9.14 1.44
N ASN A 24 -7.44 -8.74 0.72
CA ASN A 24 -6.65 -7.58 1.08
C ASN A 24 -7.42 -6.27 0.80
N CYS A 25 -7.06 -5.24 1.55
CA CYS A 25 -7.80 -3.99 1.59
C CYS A 25 -6.98 -2.86 0.99
N LYS A 26 -7.49 -2.27 -0.08
CA LYS A 26 -6.86 -1.12 -0.72
C LYS A 26 -7.25 0.13 0.04
N PHE A 27 -6.27 0.99 0.29
CA PHE A 27 -6.50 2.25 0.97
C PHE A 27 -5.76 3.41 0.32
N ASN A 28 -6.33 4.59 0.51
CA ASN A 28 -5.72 5.87 0.22
C ASN A 28 -5.53 6.62 1.54
N VAL A 29 -4.38 7.28 1.71
CA VAL A 29 -4.13 8.21 2.80
C VAL A 29 -4.41 9.61 2.28
N LEU A 30 -5.37 10.29 2.90
CA LEU A 30 -5.75 11.65 2.57
C LEU A 30 -5.18 12.61 3.62
N ASN A 31 -4.64 13.75 3.20
CA ASN A 31 -4.25 14.82 4.13
C ASN A 31 -5.48 15.62 4.64
N GLY A 32 -5.25 16.62 5.50
CA GLY A 32 -6.32 17.47 6.05
C GLY A 32 -7.14 18.25 5.01
N SER A 33 -6.69 18.32 3.76
CA SER A 33 -7.40 18.92 2.63
C SER A 33 -8.15 17.89 1.77
N GLY A 34 -8.13 16.61 2.15
CA GLY A 34 -8.73 15.51 1.38
C GLY A 34 -7.91 15.05 0.17
N ILE A 35 -6.65 15.49 0.05
CA ILE A 35 -5.78 15.10 -1.07
C ILE A 35 -5.10 13.78 -0.77
N ASN A 36 -5.14 12.85 -1.73
CA ASN A 36 -4.42 11.59 -1.64
C ASN A 36 -2.90 11.83 -1.71
N VAL A 37 -2.20 11.46 -0.64
CA VAL A 37 -0.74 11.58 -0.53
C VAL A 37 -0.01 10.24 -0.59
N ALA A 38 -0.72 9.14 -0.34
CA ALA A 38 -0.17 7.80 -0.38
C ALA A 38 -1.28 6.76 -0.60
N ASN A 39 -0.93 5.64 -1.22
CA ASN A 39 -1.82 4.52 -1.40
C ASN A 39 -1.11 3.22 -1.02
N GLY A 40 -1.91 2.22 -0.66
CA GLY A 40 -1.37 0.93 -0.27
C GLY A 40 -2.39 -0.19 -0.36
N CYS A 41 -1.88 -1.40 -0.16
CA CYS A 41 -2.66 -2.60 -0.02
C CYS A 41 -2.30 -3.23 1.33
N CYS A 42 -3.28 -3.32 2.23
CA CYS A 42 -3.09 -3.95 3.53
C CYS A 42 -3.51 -5.42 3.45
N ASP A 43 -2.55 -6.29 3.72
CA ASP A 43 -2.74 -7.73 3.79
C ASP A 43 -3.49 -8.08 5.07
N VAL A 44 -4.71 -8.62 4.95
CA VAL A 44 -5.56 -8.91 6.12
C VAL A 44 -5.04 -10.06 6.98
N THR A 45 -4.21 -10.94 6.41
CA THR A 45 -3.51 -12.00 7.13
C THR A 45 -2.40 -11.41 8.01
N LYS A 46 -1.70 -10.38 7.51
CA LYS A 46 -0.68 -9.65 8.28
C LYS A 46 -1.27 -8.58 9.20
N LYS A 47 -2.51 -8.15 8.93
CA LYS A 47 -3.29 -7.13 9.67
C LYS A 47 -2.68 -5.73 9.68
N GLN A 48 -1.47 -5.53 9.15
CA GLN A 48 -0.77 -4.25 9.09
C GLN A 48 0.12 -4.14 7.86
N VAL A 49 0.32 -2.91 7.40
CA VAL A 49 1.29 -2.55 6.35
C VAL A 49 1.88 -1.18 6.64
N THR A 50 3.17 -1.03 6.35
CA THR A 50 3.86 0.26 6.45
C THR A 50 4.02 0.86 5.07
N VAL A 51 3.36 1.99 4.84
CA VAL A 51 3.53 2.86 3.68
C VAL A 51 4.17 4.13 4.21
N SER A 52 5.51 4.16 4.24
CA SER A 52 6.27 5.22 4.91
C SER A 52 5.74 6.62 4.55
N PRO A 53 5.48 7.50 5.55
CA PRO A 53 5.76 7.34 6.98
C PRO A 53 4.66 6.63 7.80
N PHE A 54 3.59 6.13 7.17
CA PHE A 54 2.39 5.62 7.85
C PHE A 54 2.46 4.12 8.09
N THR A 55 2.03 3.66 9.26
CA THR A 55 1.68 2.28 9.53
C THR A 55 0.16 2.17 9.63
N VAL A 56 -0.43 1.37 8.75
CA VAL A 56 -1.88 1.18 8.64
C VAL A 56 -2.23 -0.24 9.04
N SER A 57 -3.19 -0.40 9.93
CA SER A 57 -3.81 -1.68 10.24
C SER A 57 -5.10 -1.90 9.45
N CYS A 58 -5.39 -3.15 9.11
CA CYS A 58 -6.61 -3.58 8.46
C CYS A 58 -7.24 -4.80 9.13
N THR A 59 -8.56 -4.90 9.02
CA THR A 59 -9.36 -6.08 9.40
C THR A 59 -9.90 -6.78 8.14
N GLU A 60 -10.42 -8.00 8.28
CA GLU A 60 -10.99 -8.79 7.16
C GLU A 60 -12.16 -8.06 6.45
N SER A 61 -12.91 -7.24 7.20
CA SER A 61 -13.98 -6.38 6.69
C SER A 61 -13.49 -5.08 6.05
N CYS A 62 -12.17 -4.88 5.90
CA CYS A 62 -11.55 -3.62 5.50
C CYS A 62 -11.86 -2.43 6.42
N GLY A 63 -12.00 -2.68 7.72
CA GLY A 63 -11.82 -1.63 8.71
C GLY A 63 -10.34 -1.23 8.73
N LEU A 64 -10.04 0.02 8.38
CA LEU A 64 -8.70 0.58 8.22
C LEU A 64 -8.43 1.59 9.35
N ALA A 65 -7.22 1.57 9.92
CA ALA A 65 -6.81 2.56 10.92
C ALA A 65 -5.32 2.88 10.80
N ILE A 66 -4.95 4.14 11.03
CA ILE A 66 -3.55 4.55 11.14
C ILE A 66 -3.09 4.19 12.56
N VAL A 67 -2.12 3.29 12.65
CA VAL A 67 -1.53 2.83 13.92
C VAL A 67 -0.44 3.82 14.37
N SER A 68 0.34 4.32 13.42
CA SER A 68 1.39 5.29 13.68
C SER A 68 1.80 6.02 12.39
N GLY A 69 2.48 7.15 12.57
CA GLY A 69 2.97 7.97 11.48
C GLY A 69 1.94 8.94 10.91
N GLY A 70 2.43 10.04 10.35
CA GLY A 70 1.59 11.16 9.92
C GLY A 70 1.17 12.10 11.06
N ASP A 71 0.60 13.21 10.64
CA ASP A 71 -0.09 14.19 11.49
C ASP A 71 -1.56 13.73 11.77
N PRO A 72 -2.19 14.13 12.89
CA PRO A 72 -3.60 13.81 13.16
C PRO A 72 -4.61 14.31 12.10
N THR A 73 -4.20 15.20 11.20
CA THR A 73 -5.05 15.63 10.06
C THR A 73 -5.15 14.60 8.93
N PHE A 74 -4.33 13.54 8.94
CA PHE A 74 -4.43 12.48 7.93
C PHE A 74 -5.60 11.53 8.22
N SER A 75 -6.21 11.02 7.16
CA SER A 75 -7.31 10.06 7.22
C SER A 75 -7.13 8.94 6.20
N LEU A 76 -7.83 7.82 6.42
CA LEU A 76 -7.84 6.69 5.51
C LEU A 76 -9.16 6.61 4.77
N GLN A 77 -9.07 6.45 3.46
CA GLN A 77 -10.20 6.14 2.60
C GLN A 77 -10.06 4.71 2.08
N ASN A 78 -11.09 3.90 2.31
CA ASN A 78 -11.20 2.58 1.68
C ASN A 78 -11.39 2.75 0.18
N ALA A 79 -10.50 2.15 -0.61
CA ALA A 79 -10.49 2.23 -2.07
C ALA A 79 -10.85 0.88 -2.73
N GLY A 80 -11.43 -0.05 -1.97
CA GLY A 80 -11.88 -1.36 -2.43
C GLY A 80 -10.90 -2.48 -2.07
N ARG A 81 -10.87 -3.52 -2.91
CA ARG A 81 -9.99 -4.67 -2.72
C ARG A 81 -8.73 -4.57 -3.58
N CYS A 82 -7.70 -5.21 -3.08
CA CYS A 82 -6.46 -5.60 -3.71
C CYS A 82 -6.14 -6.97 -3.06
#